data_AF-A0A7W6EHM6-F1
#
_entry.id   AF-A0A7W6EHM6-F1
#
_cell.length_a   1.000
_cell.length_b   1.000
_cell.length_c   1.000
_cell.angle_alpha   90.00
_cell.angle_beta   90.00
_cell.angle_gamma   90.00
#
_symmetry.space_group_name_H-M   'P 1'
#
loop_
_entity.id
_entity.type
_entity.pdbx_description
1 polymer ?
#
loop_
_entity_poly.entity_id
_entity_poly.type
_entity_poly.pdbx_seq_one_letter_code
_entity_poly.pdbx_strand_id
1 'polypeptide(L)'
;MSQSNPRFERMQPQWDALFKSLVPWSSAIRRTAETALELEKGDLIVEQPLQTDISSTVVASALGWSSPYKDLRADGLFIVRNGKSILSIEYQSTHNPGMRLRFAMYMEAFLEATEKKHVDKNWHHVLVYSGSKKKRHYQNLHGRRDLGYIDYAVVDIERIEREQFATGLVADAILRLSLRDAKDFKLFKDALDLLERDVSDADAKAKLKKAVLAASMNKADLWPTVWGIIMMDETFLREVESFIPFFDELRAHHERELRLIQLRQLLEALVTVGNAPLALRSFVAKASADDIETHAESIREAALGNTLVDLTSILVNDGQTNAKSLAP
;
A
#
# COMPACT_ATOMS: atom_id res chain seq x y z
N MET A 1 -14.64 8.70 -6.12
CA MET A 1 -13.66 9.04 -5.07
C MET A 1 -13.68 7.92 -4.05
N SER A 2 -12.66 7.06 -4.01
CA SER A 2 -12.50 6.15 -2.88
C SER A 2 -11.97 7.00 -1.73
N GLN A 3 -12.80 7.24 -0.72
CA GLN A 3 -12.33 7.80 0.54
C GLN A 3 -11.28 6.82 1.08
N SER A 4 -10.07 7.31 1.35
CA SER A 4 -9.10 6.54 2.13
C SER A 4 -9.79 6.19 3.44
N ASN A 5 -9.93 4.90 3.73
CA ASN A 5 -10.45 4.49 5.04
C ASN A 5 -9.41 4.99 6.07
N PRO A 6 -9.80 5.87 7.01
CA PRO A 6 -8.88 6.57 7.91
C PRO A 6 -8.03 5.61 8.78
N ARG A 7 -8.45 4.34 8.91
CA ARG A 7 -7.67 3.28 9.55
C ARG A 7 -6.39 2.96 8.77
N PHE A 8 -6.41 3.04 7.45
CA PHE A 8 -5.24 2.80 6.59
C PHE A 8 -4.24 3.96 6.62
N GLU A 9 -4.68 5.19 6.94
CA GLU A 9 -3.77 6.32 7.13
C GLU A 9 -2.83 6.11 8.33
N ARG A 10 -3.28 5.38 9.36
CA ARG A 10 -2.45 4.97 10.51
C ARG A 10 -1.33 3.99 10.13
N MET A 11 -1.46 3.27 9.02
CA MET A 11 -0.43 2.35 8.49
C MET A 11 0.54 3.02 7.52
N GLN A 12 0.26 4.25 7.09
CA GLN A 12 1.04 4.91 6.04
C GLN A 12 2.55 4.96 6.35
N PRO A 13 3.02 5.22 7.59
CA PRO A 13 4.44 5.21 7.89
C PRO A 13 5.09 3.82 7.73
N GLN A 14 4.42 2.76 8.19
CA GLN A 14 4.90 1.39 8.03
C GLN A 14 4.89 0.98 6.55
N TRP A 15 3.88 1.40 5.80
CA TRP A 15 3.80 1.20 4.36
C TRP A 15 4.93 1.90 3.63
N ASP A 16 5.17 3.17 3.94
CA ASP A 16 6.23 3.95 3.33
C ASP A 16 7.60 3.33 3.62
N ALA A 17 7.84 2.89 4.85
CA ALA A 17 9.09 2.19 5.21
C ALA A 17 9.27 0.88 4.42
N LEU A 18 8.20 0.10 4.22
CA LEU A 18 8.25 -1.12 3.43
C LEU A 18 8.55 -0.81 1.95
N PHE A 19 7.84 0.13 1.34
CA PHE A 19 8.06 0.51 -0.06
C PHE A 19 9.45 1.09 -0.29
N LYS A 20 9.95 1.91 0.64
CA LYS A 20 11.33 2.41 0.63
C LYS A 20 12.36 1.28 0.55
N SER A 21 12.12 0.17 1.27
CA SER A 21 13.03 -0.97 1.24
C SER A 21 12.94 -1.80 -0.06
N LEU A 22 11.81 -1.77 -0.76
CA LEU A 22 11.58 -2.52 -2.01
C LEU A 22 12.07 -1.80 -3.26
N VAL A 23 11.83 -0.48 -3.33
CA VAL A 23 12.06 0.35 -4.51
C VAL A 23 13.44 0.15 -5.17
N PRO A 24 14.56 0.13 -4.43
CA PRO A 24 15.90 -0.03 -5.01
C PRO A 24 16.11 -1.36 -5.76
N TRP A 25 15.35 -2.39 -5.38
CA TRP A 25 15.46 -3.74 -5.93
C TRP A 25 14.51 -4.00 -7.10
N SER A 26 13.64 -3.05 -7.42
CA SER A 26 12.74 -3.13 -8.56
C SER A 26 13.49 -2.94 -9.87
N SER A 27 13.43 -3.93 -10.76
CA SER A 27 14.00 -3.78 -12.09
C SER A 27 13.18 -2.83 -12.97
N ALA A 28 11.87 -2.73 -12.73
CA ALA A 28 10.98 -1.85 -13.48
C ALA A 28 11.29 -0.37 -13.19
N ILE A 29 11.44 -0.03 -11.90
CA ILE A 29 11.82 1.33 -11.47
C ILE A 29 13.20 1.69 -12.02
N ARG A 30 14.19 0.81 -11.88
CA ARG A 30 15.56 1.07 -12.37
C ARG A 30 15.61 1.29 -13.88
N ARG A 31 14.93 0.45 -14.68
CA ARG A 31 14.86 0.64 -16.14
C ARG A 31 14.18 1.94 -16.55
N THR A 32 13.12 2.32 -15.83
CA THR A 32 12.45 3.61 -16.04
C THR A 32 13.39 4.77 -15.75
N ALA A 33 14.15 4.69 -14.66
CA ALA A 33 15.15 5.70 -14.29
C ALA A 33 16.33 5.75 -15.26
N GLU A 34 16.86 4.60 -15.70
CA GLU A 34 17.92 4.50 -16.72
C GLU A 34 17.49 5.20 -18.01
N THR A 35 16.27 4.94 -18.47
CA THR A 35 15.71 5.59 -19.67
C THR A 35 15.61 7.10 -19.48
N ALA A 36 15.09 7.55 -18.34
CA ALA A 36 14.95 8.98 -18.04
C ALA A 36 16.30 9.71 -17.94
N LEU A 37 17.35 9.03 -17.43
CA LEU A 37 18.70 9.57 -17.26
C LEU A 37 19.60 9.36 -18.48
N GLU A 38 19.10 8.74 -19.54
CA GLU A 38 19.85 8.41 -20.76
C GLU A 38 21.06 7.49 -20.49
N LEU A 39 20.89 6.52 -19.58
CA LEU A 39 21.92 5.54 -19.20
C LEU A 39 21.77 4.24 -19.99
N GLU A 40 22.84 3.44 -20.03
CA GLU A 40 22.75 2.09 -20.59
C GLU A 40 21.92 1.18 -19.67
N LYS A 41 21.24 0.22 -20.29
CA LYS A 41 20.46 -0.77 -19.56
C LYS A 41 21.36 -1.55 -18.59
N GLY A 42 21.02 -1.54 -17.31
CA GLY A 42 21.76 -2.22 -16.24
C GLY A 42 22.79 -1.35 -15.53
N ASP A 43 22.94 -0.08 -15.88
CA ASP A 43 23.83 0.87 -15.19
C ASP A 43 23.40 1.14 -13.74
N LEU A 44 22.11 1.03 -13.42
CA LEU A 44 21.59 1.27 -12.08
C LEU A 44 21.47 0.00 -11.24
N ILE A 45 22.10 -1.12 -11.65
CA ILE A 45 22.15 -2.33 -10.82
C ILE A 45 22.89 -2.03 -9.51
N VAL A 46 22.17 -2.22 -8.40
CA VAL A 46 22.66 -2.02 -7.03
C VAL A 46 23.70 -3.09 -6.70
N GLU A 47 24.91 -2.68 -6.36
CA GLU A 47 26.01 -3.56 -5.94
C GLU A 47 26.19 -3.52 -4.43
N GLN A 48 26.22 -2.32 -3.85
CA GLN A 48 26.47 -2.14 -2.42
C GLN A 48 25.60 -1.03 -1.84
N PRO A 49 24.80 -1.30 -0.80
CA PRO A 49 24.13 -0.26 -0.03
C PRO A 49 25.15 0.52 0.81
N LEU A 50 24.92 1.83 0.91
CA LEU A 50 25.72 2.77 1.69
C LEU A 50 24.95 3.20 2.94
N GLN A 51 25.68 3.68 3.94
CA GLN A 51 25.07 4.30 5.11
C GLN A 51 24.30 5.55 4.68
N THR A 52 23.03 5.62 5.07
CA THR A 52 22.15 6.74 4.71
C THR A 52 22.05 7.80 5.80
N ASP A 53 22.38 7.48 7.05
CA ASP A 53 22.42 8.43 8.16
C ASP A 53 23.79 9.13 8.18
N ILE A 54 23.84 10.34 7.62
CA ILE A 54 25.08 11.12 7.48
C ILE A 54 24.91 12.46 8.21
N SER A 55 25.91 12.85 8.99
CA SER A 55 25.99 14.19 9.58
C SER A 55 26.91 15.08 8.75
N SER A 56 26.57 16.36 8.61
CA SER A 56 27.37 17.28 7.79
C SER A 56 27.53 18.65 8.43
N THR A 57 28.78 19.12 8.51
CA THR A 57 29.10 20.50 8.89
C THR A 57 28.95 21.47 7.72
N VAL A 58 29.20 21.01 6.49
CA VAL A 58 29.02 21.81 5.27
C VAL A 58 27.56 22.22 5.11
N VAL A 59 26.64 21.26 5.22
CA VAL A 59 25.20 21.52 5.15
C VAL A 59 24.75 22.41 6.29
N ALA A 60 25.23 22.17 7.53
CA ALA A 60 24.92 23.04 8.66
C ALA A 60 25.36 24.48 8.41
N SER A 61 26.57 24.68 7.90
CA SER A 61 27.11 26.00 7.59
C SER A 61 26.27 26.72 6.53
N ALA A 62 25.88 26.01 5.46
CA ALA A 62 24.99 26.55 4.43
C ALA A 62 23.61 26.97 4.96
N LEU A 63 23.13 26.32 6.02
CA LEU A 63 21.89 26.66 6.73
C LEU A 63 22.10 27.70 7.86
N GLY A 64 23.33 28.15 8.11
CA GLY A 64 23.68 29.09 9.17
C GLY A 64 23.66 28.49 10.59
N TRP A 65 23.84 27.17 10.72
CA TRP A 65 23.81 26.47 12.00
C TRP A 65 25.22 26.28 12.58
N SER A 66 25.32 26.35 13.91
CA SER A 66 26.60 26.22 14.64
C SER A 66 27.01 24.78 14.94
N SER A 67 26.08 23.82 14.80
CA SER A 67 26.32 22.40 15.05
C SER A 67 26.09 21.61 13.76
N PRO A 68 26.77 20.46 13.58
CA PRO A 68 26.56 19.61 12.41
C PRO A 68 25.08 19.27 12.23
N TYR A 69 24.62 19.32 10.98
CA TYR A 69 23.27 18.93 10.64
C TYR A 69 23.19 17.41 10.77
N LYS A 70 22.27 16.93 11.60
CA LYS A 70 22.04 15.50 11.86
C LYS A 70 20.77 15.04 11.15
N ASP A 71 20.60 13.74 11.04
CA ASP A 71 19.39 13.11 10.50
C ASP A 71 19.11 13.40 9.01
N LEU A 72 20.15 13.70 8.21
CA LEU A 72 20.06 13.59 6.77
C LEU A 72 20.01 12.11 6.40
N ARG A 73 18.80 11.57 6.38
CA ARG A 73 18.54 10.18 6.04
C ARG A 73 17.95 10.07 4.64
N ALA A 74 18.77 9.67 3.68
CA ALA A 74 18.27 9.27 2.37
C ALA A 74 17.48 7.96 2.49
N ASP A 75 16.42 7.80 1.69
CA ASP A 75 15.69 6.53 1.67
C ASP A 75 16.57 5.39 1.10
N GLY A 76 17.49 5.72 0.19
CA GLY A 76 18.53 4.80 -0.24
C GLY A 76 19.72 5.51 -0.88
N LEU A 77 20.93 5.04 -0.55
CA LEU A 77 22.19 5.39 -1.19
C LEU A 77 22.91 4.10 -1.56
N PHE A 78 23.34 3.98 -2.81
CA PHE A 78 23.93 2.76 -3.34
C PHE A 78 25.11 3.06 -4.23
N ILE A 79 26.10 2.16 -4.19
CA ILE A 79 27.05 2.00 -5.28
C ILE A 79 26.38 1.15 -6.35
N VAL A 80 26.45 1.61 -7.59
CA VAL A 80 25.93 0.89 -8.77
C VAL A 80 27.04 0.59 -9.77
N ARG A 81 26.81 -0.44 -10.60
CA ARG A 81 27.65 -1.04 -11.66
C ARG A 81 29.14 -0.63 -11.67
N ASN A 82 30.02 -1.61 -11.44
CA ASN A 82 31.49 -1.51 -11.44
C ASN A 82 32.05 -0.50 -10.43
N GLY A 83 31.31 -0.15 -9.38
CA GLY A 83 31.76 0.80 -8.37
C GLY A 83 31.77 2.27 -8.77
N LYS A 84 31.34 2.63 -10.00
CA LYS A 84 31.65 3.94 -10.63
C LYS A 84 30.64 5.05 -10.35
N SER A 85 29.42 4.70 -9.99
CA SER A 85 28.34 5.69 -9.78
C SER A 85 27.67 5.50 -8.43
N ILE A 86 27.08 6.58 -7.93
CA ILE A 86 26.22 6.59 -6.75
C ILE A 86 24.78 6.79 -7.20
N LEU A 87 23.90 5.90 -6.76
CA LEU A 87 22.46 6.03 -6.92
C LEU A 87 21.85 6.48 -5.60
N SER A 88 21.18 7.63 -5.64
CA SER A 88 20.36 8.17 -4.54
C SER A 88 18.89 8.04 -4.88
N ILE A 89 18.14 7.36 -4.03
CA ILE A 89 16.71 7.11 -4.21
C ILE A 89 15.95 7.77 -3.07
N GLU A 90 14.86 8.44 -3.43
CA GLU A 90 13.88 8.98 -2.49
C GLU A 90 12.48 8.50 -2.87
N TYR A 91 11.72 7.99 -1.91
CA TYR A 91 10.35 7.54 -2.12
C TYR A 91 9.34 8.48 -1.47
N GLN A 92 8.28 8.81 -2.21
CA GLN A 92 7.23 9.72 -1.78
C GLN A 92 5.82 9.18 -1.99
N SER A 93 5.15 8.92 -0.88
CA SER A 93 3.68 8.83 -0.80
C SER A 93 3.02 10.21 -0.64
N THR A 94 3.79 11.18 -0.12
CA THR A 94 3.37 12.57 0.09
C THR A 94 4.35 13.51 -0.62
N HIS A 95 3.81 14.45 -1.39
CA HIS A 95 4.60 15.43 -2.12
C HIS A 95 5.46 16.28 -1.18
N ASN A 96 6.77 16.31 -1.42
CA ASN A 96 7.69 17.29 -0.85
C ASN A 96 8.26 18.16 -1.98
N PRO A 97 8.01 19.49 -2.00
CA PRO A 97 8.56 20.37 -3.03
C PRO A 97 10.08 20.60 -2.90
N GLY A 98 10.68 20.29 -1.75
CA GLY A 98 12.09 20.54 -1.44
C GLY A 98 13.07 19.46 -1.94
N MET A 99 12.67 18.58 -2.86
CA MET A 99 13.51 17.41 -3.22
C MET A 99 14.84 17.74 -3.86
N ARG A 100 14.90 18.78 -4.70
CA ARG A 100 16.16 19.23 -5.30
C ARG A 100 17.18 19.62 -4.23
N LEU A 101 16.74 20.42 -3.25
CA LEU A 101 17.58 20.83 -2.13
C LEU A 101 17.98 19.61 -1.28
N ARG A 102 17.04 18.71 -1.02
CA ARG A 102 17.30 17.49 -0.24
C ARG A 102 18.35 16.60 -0.91
N PHE A 103 18.27 16.38 -2.22
CA PHE A 103 19.31 15.65 -2.97
C PHE A 103 20.66 16.35 -2.94
N ALA A 104 20.70 17.68 -3.10
CA ALA A 104 21.94 18.46 -2.96
C ALA A 104 22.57 18.27 -1.56
N MET A 105 21.76 18.36 -0.50
CA MET A 105 22.23 18.14 0.87
C MET A 105 22.80 16.73 1.08
N TYR A 106 22.19 15.69 0.49
CA TYR A 106 22.73 14.33 0.55
C TYR A 106 24.07 14.20 -0.15
N MET A 107 24.20 14.79 -1.34
CA MET A 107 25.44 14.78 -2.10
C MET A 107 26.57 15.46 -1.30
N GLU A 108 26.35 16.69 -0.82
CA GLU A 108 27.34 17.43 -0.04
C GLU A 108 27.74 16.70 1.25
N ALA A 109 26.75 16.20 2.01
CA ALA A 109 27.02 15.47 3.25
C ALA A 109 27.84 14.18 3.00
N PHE A 110 27.53 13.45 1.93
CA PHE A 110 28.27 12.26 1.57
C PHE A 110 29.70 12.58 1.11
N LEU A 111 29.87 13.63 0.30
CA LEU A 111 31.20 14.07 -0.16
C LEU A 111 32.06 14.49 1.03
N GLU A 112 31.53 15.25 1.99
CA GLU A 112 32.22 15.59 3.25
C GLU A 112 32.64 14.32 4.02
N ALA A 113 31.73 13.36 4.18
CA ALA A 113 32.02 12.11 4.91
C ALA A 113 33.05 11.20 4.20
N THR A 114 33.23 11.37 2.89
CA THR A 114 34.10 10.52 2.06
C THR A 114 35.29 11.24 1.46
N GLU A 115 35.53 12.50 1.84
CA GLU A 115 36.57 13.39 1.31
C GLU A 115 37.96 12.73 1.28
N LYS A 116 38.31 11.97 2.34
CA LYS A 116 39.60 11.27 2.46
C LYS A 116 39.77 10.07 1.53
N LYS A 117 38.71 9.63 0.84
CA LYS A 117 38.69 8.42 0.00
C LYS A 117 38.76 8.72 -1.50
N HIS A 118 38.85 9.99 -1.93
CA HIS A 118 38.87 10.41 -3.33
C HIS A 118 37.83 9.67 -4.19
N VAL A 119 36.56 9.86 -3.83
CA VAL A 119 35.43 9.20 -4.51
C VAL A 119 34.99 10.03 -5.71
N ASP A 120 35.62 9.82 -6.86
CA ASP A 120 35.13 10.33 -8.14
C ASP A 120 34.01 9.41 -8.63
N LYS A 121 32.76 9.70 -8.23
CA LYS A 121 31.58 8.92 -8.64
C LYS A 121 30.54 9.82 -9.26
N ASN A 122 30.01 9.38 -10.41
CA ASN A 122 28.87 10.05 -11.03
C ASN A 122 27.62 9.82 -10.18
N TRP A 123 26.91 10.90 -9.86
CA TRP A 123 25.69 10.83 -9.05
C TRP A 123 24.45 10.72 -9.93
N HIS A 124 23.56 9.80 -9.58
CA HIS A 124 22.26 9.62 -10.20
C HIS A 124 21.19 9.71 -9.12
N HIS A 125 20.26 10.65 -9.28
CA HIS A 125 19.16 10.84 -8.33
C HIS A 125 17.86 10.35 -8.94
N VAL A 126 17.08 9.61 -8.16
CA VAL A 126 15.80 9.05 -8.58
C VAL A 126 14.75 9.36 -7.52
N LEU A 127 13.71 10.08 -7.93
CA LEU A 127 12.52 10.31 -7.13
C LEU A 127 11.43 9.33 -7.55
N VAL A 128 11.05 8.45 -6.64
CA VAL A 128 9.96 7.50 -6.83
C VAL A 128 8.71 8.00 -6.12
N TYR A 129 7.60 8.09 -6.84
CA TYR A 129 6.36 8.66 -6.33
C TYR A 129 5.21 7.65 -6.45
N SER A 130 4.44 7.48 -5.37
CA SER A 130 3.25 6.62 -5.31
C SER A 130 2.02 7.36 -4.76
N GLY A 131 2.17 8.64 -4.42
CA GLY A 131 1.18 9.40 -3.70
C GLY A 131 -0.07 9.78 -4.50
N SER A 132 -1.08 10.26 -3.77
CA SER A 132 -2.28 10.87 -4.37
C SER A 132 -2.15 12.41 -4.54
N LYS A 133 -1.33 13.08 -3.72
CA LYS A 133 -1.18 14.54 -3.68
C LYS A 133 -0.27 15.07 -4.79
N LYS A 134 -0.74 15.98 -5.64
CA LYS A 134 -0.01 16.45 -6.85
C LYS A 134 0.22 15.35 -7.88
N LYS A 135 -0.62 14.30 -7.89
CA LYS A 135 -0.57 13.19 -8.85
C LYS A 135 -0.39 13.68 -10.30
N ARG A 136 -1.21 14.64 -10.77
CA ARG A 136 -1.12 15.17 -12.13
C ARG A 136 0.27 15.74 -12.47
N HIS A 137 0.95 16.37 -11.52
CA HIS A 137 2.29 16.92 -11.73
C HIS A 137 3.30 15.79 -11.94
N TYR A 138 3.36 14.82 -11.04
CA TYR A 138 4.28 13.68 -11.14
C TYR A 138 3.98 12.78 -12.34
N GLN A 139 2.70 12.61 -12.68
CA GLN A 139 2.30 11.90 -13.89
C GLN A 139 2.84 12.54 -15.17
N ASN A 140 2.93 13.87 -15.23
CA ASN A 140 3.49 14.58 -16.38
C ASN A 140 5.03 14.50 -16.44
N LEU A 141 5.67 14.21 -15.30
CA LEU A 141 7.11 14.08 -15.16
C LEU A 141 7.59 12.61 -15.20
N HIS A 142 6.69 11.64 -15.10
CA HIS A 142 7.05 10.22 -15.14
C HIS A 142 7.91 9.88 -16.37
N GLY A 143 9.01 9.15 -16.14
CA GLY A 143 9.93 8.74 -17.19
C GLY A 143 10.73 9.91 -17.78
N ARG A 144 10.78 11.05 -17.10
CA ARG A 144 11.56 12.23 -17.50
C ARG A 144 12.58 12.59 -16.43
N ARG A 145 13.67 13.20 -16.89
CA ARG A 145 14.64 13.91 -16.04
C ARG A 145 14.10 15.31 -15.76
N ASP A 146 13.98 15.65 -14.48
CA ASP A 146 13.72 17.02 -14.05
C ASP A 146 15.06 17.75 -13.94
N LEU A 147 15.26 18.77 -14.77
CA LEU A 147 16.52 19.50 -14.87
C LEU A 147 16.57 20.68 -13.89
N GLY A 148 17.74 20.92 -13.30
CA GLY A 148 17.97 22.01 -12.35
C GLY A 148 19.42 22.12 -11.89
N TYR A 149 19.61 22.57 -10.64
CA TYR A 149 20.92 22.54 -9.98
C TYR A 149 21.35 21.10 -9.65
N ILE A 150 20.39 20.28 -9.23
CA ILE A 150 20.51 18.83 -9.18
C ILE A 150 19.44 18.26 -10.08
N ASP A 151 19.87 17.41 -11.01
CA ASP A 151 18.99 16.68 -11.89
C ASP A 151 18.57 15.37 -11.24
N TYR A 152 17.31 14.96 -11.45
CA TYR A 152 16.83 13.67 -10.98
C TYR A 152 15.76 13.10 -11.91
N ALA A 153 15.72 11.77 -12.03
CA ALA A 153 14.64 11.08 -12.73
C ALA A 153 13.40 11.01 -11.86
N VAL A 154 12.23 11.21 -12.46
CA VAL A 154 10.94 11.06 -11.80
C VAL A 154 10.27 9.76 -12.25
N VAL A 155 9.97 8.90 -11.29
CA VAL A 155 9.29 7.61 -11.51
C VAL A 155 7.99 7.59 -10.72
N ASP A 156 6.87 7.91 -11.38
CA ASP A 156 5.54 7.61 -10.85
C ASP A 156 5.25 6.10 -10.99
N ILE A 157 5.13 5.38 -9.87
CA ILE A 157 4.91 3.94 -9.85
C ILE A 157 3.62 3.56 -10.56
N GLU A 158 2.56 4.38 -10.45
CA GLU A 158 1.26 4.10 -11.08
C GLU A 158 1.27 4.26 -12.61
N ARG A 159 2.37 4.76 -13.18
CA ARG A 159 2.53 4.96 -14.63
C ARG A 159 3.44 3.93 -15.29
N ILE A 160 4.16 3.13 -14.51
CA ILE A 160 4.95 2.01 -15.04
C ILE A 160 3.98 0.98 -15.62
N GLU A 161 4.25 0.54 -16.85
CA GLU A 161 3.46 -0.50 -17.51
C GLU A 161 3.54 -1.82 -16.73
N ARG A 162 2.43 -2.54 -16.64
CA ARG A 162 2.28 -3.72 -15.77
C ARG A 162 3.25 -4.83 -16.18
N GLU A 163 3.49 -4.96 -17.47
CA GLU A 163 4.39 -5.93 -18.10
C GLU A 163 5.85 -5.70 -17.67
N GLN A 164 6.21 -4.45 -17.36
CA GLN A 164 7.56 -4.14 -16.89
C GLN A 164 7.85 -4.73 -15.51
N PHE A 165 6.82 -4.95 -14.68
CA PHE A 165 6.95 -5.65 -13.40
C PHE A 165 6.94 -7.18 -13.52
N ALA A 166 6.66 -7.74 -14.70
CA ALA A 166 6.61 -9.18 -14.91
C ALA A 166 8.02 -9.79 -15.12
N THR A 167 8.91 -9.59 -14.15
CA THR A 167 10.34 -9.93 -14.24
C THR A 167 10.74 -11.19 -13.50
N GLY A 168 9.83 -11.74 -12.69
CA GLY A 168 10.11 -12.82 -11.77
C GLY A 168 10.81 -12.38 -10.48
N LEU A 169 11.06 -11.09 -10.27
CA LEU A 169 11.61 -10.58 -9.01
C LEU A 169 10.51 -10.35 -7.97
N VAL A 170 10.78 -10.74 -6.72
CA VAL A 170 9.85 -10.55 -5.58
C VAL A 170 9.47 -9.08 -5.40
N ALA A 171 10.45 -8.16 -5.48
CA ALA A 171 10.19 -6.73 -5.33
C ALA A 171 9.25 -6.18 -6.41
N ASP A 172 9.43 -6.60 -7.67
CA ASP A 172 8.57 -6.18 -8.77
C ASP A 172 7.15 -6.77 -8.62
N ALA A 173 7.02 -8.02 -8.16
CA ALA A 173 5.72 -8.63 -7.89
C ALA A 173 4.94 -7.90 -6.78
N ILE A 174 5.61 -7.53 -5.69
CA ILE A 174 4.99 -6.78 -4.58
C ILE A 174 4.58 -5.38 -5.04
N LEU A 175 5.44 -4.68 -5.79
CA LEU A 175 5.12 -3.35 -6.32
C LEU A 175 3.99 -3.40 -7.36
N ARG A 176 3.93 -4.45 -8.17
CA ARG A 176 2.79 -4.68 -9.08
C ARG A 176 1.50 -4.88 -8.32
N LEU A 177 1.53 -5.65 -7.24
CA LEU A 177 0.37 -5.91 -6.37
C LEU A 177 -0.13 -4.62 -5.70
N SER A 178 0.75 -3.66 -5.41
CA SER A 178 0.37 -2.39 -4.77
C SER A 178 -0.34 -1.41 -5.72
N LEU A 179 -0.26 -1.61 -7.05
CA LEU A 179 -0.96 -0.78 -8.03
C LEU A 179 -2.48 -0.87 -7.85
N ARG A 180 -3.20 0.25 -7.95
CA ARG A 180 -4.65 0.32 -7.63
C ARG A 180 -5.53 -0.66 -8.41
N ASP A 181 -5.12 -0.99 -9.63
CA ASP A 181 -5.80 -1.87 -10.56
C ASP A 181 -5.45 -3.35 -10.40
N ALA A 182 -4.44 -3.69 -9.59
CA ALA A 182 -4.12 -5.06 -9.21
C ALA A 182 -5.19 -5.60 -8.25
N LYS A 183 -6.29 -6.08 -8.84
CA LYS A 183 -7.45 -6.65 -8.16
C LYS A 183 -7.49 -8.18 -8.20
N ASP A 184 -6.65 -8.78 -9.04
CA ASP A 184 -6.62 -10.22 -9.24
C ASP A 184 -5.90 -10.93 -8.09
N PHE A 185 -6.60 -11.87 -7.46
CA PHE A 185 -6.06 -12.73 -6.41
C PHE A 185 -4.87 -13.57 -6.89
N LYS A 186 -4.77 -13.86 -8.19
CA LYS A 186 -3.59 -14.51 -8.76
C LYS A 186 -2.31 -13.73 -8.50
N LEU A 187 -2.32 -12.39 -8.56
CA LEU A 187 -1.12 -11.57 -8.32
C LEU A 187 -0.63 -11.68 -6.88
N PHE A 188 -1.55 -11.82 -5.92
CA PHE A 188 -1.22 -12.06 -4.52
C PHE A 188 -0.52 -13.42 -4.35
N LYS A 189 -1.09 -14.48 -4.94
CA LYS A 189 -0.49 -15.82 -4.92
C LYS A 189 0.87 -15.85 -5.60
N ASP A 190 0.98 -15.28 -6.79
CA ASP A 190 2.24 -15.23 -7.53
C ASP A 190 3.34 -14.53 -6.69
N ALA A 191 3.01 -13.45 -5.98
CA ALA A 191 3.95 -12.77 -5.10
C ALA A 191 4.38 -13.61 -3.89
N LEU A 192 3.47 -14.38 -3.29
CA LEU A 192 3.79 -15.32 -2.21
C LEU A 192 4.63 -16.50 -2.72
N ASP A 193 4.30 -17.07 -3.88
CA ASP A 193 5.02 -18.20 -4.45
C ASP A 193 6.47 -17.80 -4.80
N LEU A 194 6.66 -16.60 -5.36
CA LEU A 194 8.00 -16.04 -5.60
C LEU A 194 8.77 -15.83 -4.29
N LEU A 195 8.11 -15.29 -3.26
CA LEU A 195 8.71 -15.11 -1.94
C LEU A 195 9.19 -16.44 -1.35
N GLU A 196 8.35 -17.47 -1.38
CA GLU A 196 8.66 -18.77 -0.78
C GLU A 196 9.80 -19.47 -1.53
N ARG A 197 9.83 -19.34 -2.85
CA ARG A 197 10.85 -19.95 -3.71
C ARG A 197 12.20 -19.24 -3.64
N ASP A 198 12.20 -17.91 -3.68
CA ASP A 198 13.42 -17.13 -3.97
C ASP A 198 14.06 -16.48 -2.73
N VAL A 199 13.37 -16.47 -1.58
CA VAL A 199 13.90 -15.88 -0.34
C VAL A 199 14.16 -16.98 0.69
N SER A 200 15.43 -17.23 0.98
CA SER A 200 15.86 -18.23 1.96
C SER A 200 15.94 -17.69 3.39
N ASP A 201 16.29 -16.41 3.56
CA ASP A 201 16.41 -15.77 4.86
C ASP A 201 15.03 -15.55 5.50
N ALA A 202 14.85 -16.07 6.72
CA ALA A 202 13.55 -16.07 7.40
C ALA A 202 13.09 -14.65 7.77
N ASP A 203 14.00 -13.77 8.18
CA ASP A 203 13.69 -12.40 8.57
C ASP A 203 13.32 -11.54 7.37
N ALA A 204 14.07 -11.66 6.27
CA ALA A 204 13.76 -11.01 5.00
C ALA A 204 12.43 -11.53 4.45
N LYS A 205 12.19 -12.85 4.51
CA LYS A 205 10.93 -13.47 4.11
C LYS A 205 9.76 -12.88 4.90
N ALA A 206 9.86 -12.82 6.23
CA ALA A 206 8.82 -12.24 7.09
C ALA A 206 8.55 -10.76 6.76
N LYS A 207 9.60 -9.96 6.52
CA LYS A 207 9.46 -8.54 6.12
C LYS A 207 8.74 -8.39 4.78
N LEU A 208 9.11 -9.19 3.78
CA LEU A 208 8.51 -9.13 2.45
C LEU A 208 7.08 -9.70 2.44
N LYS A 209 6.77 -10.72 3.24
CA LYS A 209 5.40 -11.22 3.47
C LYS A 209 4.50 -10.12 4.01
N LYS A 210 4.98 -9.31 4.97
CA LYS A 210 4.28 -8.12 5.46
C LYS A 210 4.02 -7.09 4.35
N ALA A 211 4.95 -6.92 3.41
CA ALA A 211 4.77 -6.04 2.26
C ALA A 211 3.71 -6.57 1.27
N VAL A 212 3.68 -7.88 0.99
CA VAL A 212 2.64 -8.53 0.17
C VAL A 212 1.26 -8.29 0.79
N LEU A 213 1.13 -8.49 2.10
CA LEU A 213 -0.11 -8.23 2.83
C LEU A 213 -0.52 -6.76 2.74
N ALA A 214 0.41 -5.85 3.06
CA ALA A 214 0.16 -4.42 3.01
C ALA A 214 -0.32 -3.95 1.63
N ALA A 215 0.29 -4.46 0.55
CA ALA A 215 -0.11 -4.17 -0.83
C ALA A 215 -1.54 -4.65 -1.18
N SER A 216 -2.07 -5.62 -0.41
CA SER A 216 -3.39 -6.22 -0.63
C SER A 216 -4.50 -5.61 0.23
N MET A 217 -4.15 -5.02 1.38
CA MET A 217 -5.11 -4.53 2.38
C MET A 217 -6.08 -3.45 1.88
N ASN A 218 -5.68 -2.62 0.91
CA ASN A 218 -6.50 -1.54 0.40
C ASN A 218 -7.39 -1.95 -0.79
N LYS A 219 -7.45 -3.25 -1.11
CA LYS A 219 -8.15 -3.78 -2.29
C LYS A 219 -9.45 -4.47 -1.88
N ALA A 220 -10.58 -3.80 -2.08
CA ALA A 220 -11.90 -4.32 -1.70
C ALA A 220 -12.22 -5.72 -2.29
N ASP A 221 -11.82 -5.97 -3.54
CA ASP A 221 -12.11 -7.23 -4.24
C ASP A 221 -11.16 -8.38 -3.85
N LEU A 222 -10.02 -8.06 -3.24
CA LEU A 222 -8.92 -9.01 -2.95
C LEU A 222 -8.82 -9.32 -1.46
N TRP A 223 -8.99 -8.30 -0.64
CA TRP A 223 -8.78 -8.37 0.81
C TRP A 223 -9.62 -9.44 1.50
N PRO A 224 -10.92 -9.64 1.18
CA PRO A 224 -11.71 -10.71 1.81
C PRO A 224 -11.12 -12.11 1.60
N THR A 225 -10.60 -12.39 0.40
CA THR A 225 -9.97 -13.69 0.10
C THR A 225 -8.63 -13.84 0.82
N VAL A 226 -7.82 -12.79 0.85
CA VAL A 226 -6.54 -12.76 1.59
C VAL A 226 -6.79 -12.95 3.09
N TRP A 227 -7.79 -12.28 3.63
CA TRP A 227 -8.21 -12.41 5.02
C TRP A 227 -8.63 -13.83 5.36
N GLY A 228 -9.43 -14.47 4.50
CA GLY A 228 -9.82 -15.87 4.67
C GLY A 228 -8.62 -16.80 4.82
N ILE A 229 -7.54 -16.58 4.04
CA ILE A 229 -6.31 -17.37 4.15
C ILE A 229 -5.58 -17.09 5.47
N ILE A 230 -5.47 -15.83 5.87
CA ILE A 230 -4.85 -15.45 7.16
C ILE A 230 -5.57 -16.15 8.31
N MET A 231 -6.90 -16.18 8.30
CA MET A 231 -7.70 -16.80 9.35
C MET A 231 -7.61 -18.33 9.37
N MET A 232 -7.25 -18.97 8.24
CA MET A 232 -7.11 -20.42 8.13
C MET A 232 -5.72 -20.94 8.53
N ASP A 233 -4.73 -20.05 8.67
CA ASP A 233 -3.35 -20.40 9.03
C ASP A 233 -2.97 -19.69 10.34
N GLU A 234 -2.97 -20.42 11.47
CA GLU A 234 -2.65 -19.86 12.78
C GLU A 234 -1.26 -19.23 12.86
N THR A 235 -0.29 -19.74 12.10
CA THR A 235 1.07 -19.18 12.08
C THR A 235 1.03 -17.83 11.38
N PHE A 236 0.36 -17.78 10.22
CA PHE A 236 0.18 -16.55 9.47
C PHE A 236 -0.62 -15.52 10.27
N LEU A 237 -1.70 -15.94 10.94
CA LEU A 237 -2.52 -15.10 11.80
C LEU A 237 -1.68 -14.37 12.85
N ARG A 238 -0.85 -15.10 13.61
CA ARG A 238 0.02 -14.50 14.63
C ARG A 238 1.02 -13.50 14.06
N GLU A 239 1.57 -13.80 12.87
CA GLU A 239 2.47 -12.87 12.18
C GLU A 239 1.76 -11.56 11.79
N VAL A 240 0.52 -11.65 11.31
CA VAL A 240 -0.29 -10.47 10.93
C VAL A 240 -0.73 -9.67 12.15
N GLU A 241 -1.15 -10.34 13.23
CA GLU A 241 -1.52 -9.72 14.51
C GLU A 241 -0.38 -8.87 15.06
N SER A 242 0.86 -9.36 14.98
CA SER A 242 2.04 -8.63 15.43
C SER A 242 2.37 -7.39 14.59
N PHE A 243 1.84 -7.32 13.36
CA PHE A 243 2.18 -6.29 12.38
C PHE A 243 1.12 -5.19 12.25
N ILE A 244 -0.16 -5.54 12.34
CA ILE A 244 -1.28 -4.60 12.17
C ILE A 244 -1.69 -4.09 13.56
N PRO A 245 -1.39 -2.83 13.94
CA PRO A 245 -1.63 -2.35 15.30
C PRO A 245 -3.12 -2.26 15.70
N PHE A 246 -4.01 -2.33 14.73
CA PHE A 246 -5.47 -2.34 14.90
C PHE A 246 -6.07 -3.65 14.37
N PHE A 247 -5.33 -4.75 14.42
CA PHE A 247 -5.78 -6.04 13.92
C PHE A 247 -7.13 -6.45 14.49
N ASP A 248 -7.35 -6.26 15.80
CA ASP A 248 -8.63 -6.56 16.44
C ASP A 248 -9.79 -5.74 15.87
N GLU A 249 -9.59 -4.44 15.63
CA GLU A 249 -10.60 -3.58 15.00
C GLU A 249 -10.88 -4.01 13.55
N LEU A 250 -9.84 -4.44 12.83
CA LEU A 250 -9.93 -4.93 11.46
C LEU A 250 -10.67 -6.26 11.39
N ARG A 251 -10.36 -7.18 12.31
CA ARG A 251 -11.04 -8.47 12.49
C ARG A 251 -12.51 -8.26 12.81
N ALA A 252 -12.82 -7.47 13.83
CA ALA A 252 -14.20 -7.18 14.23
C ALA A 252 -15.01 -6.56 13.08
N HIS A 253 -14.41 -5.65 12.31
CA HIS A 253 -15.04 -5.08 11.12
C HIS A 253 -15.34 -6.15 10.07
N HIS A 254 -14.38 -7.02 9.76
CA HIS A 254 -14.58 -8.01 8.72
C HIS A 254 -15.55 -9.13 9.15
N GLU A 255 -15.52 -9.55 10.42
CA GLU A 255 -16.51 -10.44 11.00
C GLU A 255 -17.92 -9.85 10.93
N ARG A 256 -18.05 -8.54 11.19
CA ARG A 256 -19.32 -7.80 11.00
C ARG A 256 -19.76 -7.83 9.55
N GLU A 257 -18.88 -7.53 8.60
CA GLU A 257 -19.21 -7.58 7.16
C GLU A 257 -19.64 -8.97 6.70
N LEU A 258 -18.93 -10.02 7.10
CA LEU A 258 -19.29 -11.41 6.77
C LEU A 258 -20.65 -11.79 7.36
N ARG A 259 -20.91 -11.40 8.61
CA ARG A 259 -22.20 -11.62 9.27
C ARG A 259 -23.33 -10.90 8.51
N LEU A 260 -23.11 -9.66 8.09
CA LEU A 260 -24.08 -8.89 7.29
C LEU A 260 -24.36 -9.55 5.94
N ILE A 261 -23.34 -10.04 5.25
CA ILE A 261 -23.49 -10.78 3.99
C ILE A 261 -24.36 -12.03 4.20
N GLN A 262 -24.06 -12.82 5.24
CA GLN A 262 -24.84 -14.02 5.57
C GLN A 262 -26.29 -13.69 5.90
N LEU A 263 -26.54 -12.67 6.73
CA LEU A 263 -27.90 -12.22 7.06
C LEU A 263 -28.66 -11.75 5.82
N ARG A 264 -27.98 -11.06 4.90
CA ARG A 264 -28.58 -10.60 3.63
C ARG A 264 -28.93 -11.76 2.71
N GLN A 265 -28.06 -12.77 2.60
CA GLN A 265 -28.34 -13.98 1.84
C GLN A 265 -29.52 -14.76 2.42
N LEU A 266 -29.62 -14.86 3.75
CA LEU A 266 -30.77 -15.47 4.42
C LEU A 266 -32.07 -14.70 4.12
N LEU A 267 -32.04 -13.38 4.21
CA LEU A 267 -33.16 -12.51 3.85
C LEU A 267 -33.59 -12.69 2.38
N GLU A 268 -32.63 -12.72 1.45
CA GLU A 268 -32.88 -12.93 0.01
C GLU A 268 -33.47 -14.33 -0.25
N ALA A 269 -32.96 -15.37 0.43
CA ALA A 269 -33.49 -16.72 0.35
C ALA A 269 -34.94 -16.82 0.88
N LEU A 270 -35.22 -16.18 2.02
CA LEU A 270 -36.57 -16.10 2.60
C LEU A 270 -37.57 -15.41 1.65
N VAL A 271 -37.12 -14.35 0.97
CA VAL A 271 -37.93 -13.65 -0.05
C VAL A 271 -38.19 -14.51 -1.29
N THR A 272 -37.24 -15.36 -1.66
CA THR A 272 -37.31 -16.18 -2.89
C THR A 272 -38.14 -17.45 -2.68
N VAL A 273 -38.04 -18.08 -1.51
CA VAL A 273 -38.73 -19.34 -1.19
C VAL A 273 -40.17 -19.10 -0.71
N GLY A 274 -40.46 -17.96 -0.09
CA GLY A 274 -41.80 -17.59 0.34
C GLY A 274 -42.54 -16.71 -0.67
N ASN A 275 -43.88 -16.76 -0.67
CA ASN A 275 -44.71 -15.63 -1.13
C ASN A 275 -44.53 -14.43 -0.18
N ALA A 276 -43.29 -13.97 -0.03
CA ALA A 276 -42.89 -12.94 0.91
C ALA A 276 -43.69 -11.67 0.64
N PRO A 277 -44.31 -11.08 1.68
CA PRO A 277 -45.07 -9.85 1.55
C PRO A 277 -44.26 -8.75 0.87
N LEU A 278 -44.93 -7.87 0.09
CA LEU A 278 -44.30 -6.76 -0.62
C LEU A 278 -43.45 -5.88 0.32
N ALA A 279 -43.87 -5.74 1.58
CA ALA A 279 -43.16 -4.98 2.59
C ALA A 279 -41.79 -5.59 2.95
N LEU A 280 -41.70 -6.93 3.09
CA LEU A 280 -40.44 -7.62 3.32
C LEU A 280 -39.51 -7.50 2.10
N ARG A 281 -40.06 -7.63 0.88
CA ARG A 281 -39.30 -7.42 -0.37
C ARG A 281 -38.74 -5.99 -0.45
N SER A 282 -39.56 -4.99 -0.09
CA SER A 282 -39.14 -3.58 -0.07
C SER A 282 -38.10 -3.30 1.01
N PHE A 283 -38.18 -3.96 2.17
CA PHE A 283 -37.16 -3.86 3.21
C PHE A 283 -35.82 -4.40 2.69
N VAL A 284 -35.78 -5.63 2.17
CA VAL A 284 -34.53 -6.24 1.65
C VAL A 284 -33.89 -5.39 0.54
N ALA A 285 -34.70 -4.78 -0.32
CA ALA A 285 -34.20 -3.91 -1.39
C ALA A 285 -33.59 -2.58 -0.90
N LYS A 286 -33.98 -2.08 0.27
CA LYS A 286 -33.63 -0.74 0.76
C LYS A 286 -32.87 -0.72 2.08
N ALA A 287 -32.81 -1.84 2.81
CA ALA A 287 -32.22 -1.93 4.13
C ALA A 287 -30.72 -1.61 4.06
N SER A 288 -30.29 -0.70 4.93
CA SER A 288 -28.88 -0.45 5.19
C SER A 288 -28.26 -1.61 5.97
N ALA A 289 -26.93 -1.62 6.08
CA ALA A 289 -26.22 -2.57 6.92
C ALA A 289 -26.64 -2.49 8.39
N ASP A 290 -26.86 -1.27 8.90
CA ASP A 290 -27.28 -1.06 10.29
C ASP A 290 -28.72 -1.55 10.52
N ASP A 291 -29.61 -1.41 9.52
CA ASP A 291 -30.97 -1.96 9.59
C ASP A 291 -30.95 -3.50 9.66
N ILE A 292 -30.13 -4.14 8.83
CA ILE A 292 -30.01 -5.61 8.81
C ILE A 292 -29.42 -6.12 10.13
N GLU A 293 -28.42 -5.43 10.68
CA GLU A 293 -27.80 -5.82 11.95
C GLU A 293 -28.73 -5.66 13.14
N THR A 294 -29.49 -4.57 13.19
CA THR A 294 -30.50 -4.31 14.23
C THR A 294 -31.49 -5.46 14.36
N HIS A 295 -31.80 -6.13 13.24
CA HIS A 295 -32.76 -7.21 13.18
C HIS A 295 -32.13 -8.61 12.97
N ALA A 296 -30.84 -8.76 13.24
CA ALA A 296 -30.08 -9.98 12.95
C ALA A 296 -30.69 -11.24 13.59
N GLU A 297 -31.18 -11.15 14.83
CA GLU A 297 -31.75 -12.30 15.53
C GLU A 297 -33.09 -12.73 14.95
N SER A 298 -33.98 -11.77 14.69
CA SER A 298 -35.27 -12.04 14.05
C SER A 298 -35.10 -12.67 12.65
N ILE A 299 -34.11 -12.21 11.88
CA ILE A 299 -33.77 -12.79 10.57
C ILE A 299 -33.34 -14.25 10.70
N ARG A 300 -32.51 -14.57 11.70
CA ARG A 300 -32.05 -15.95 11.95
C ARG A 300 -33.18 -16.86 12.42
N GLU A 301 -34.01 -16.40 13.35
CA GLU A 301 -35.17 -17.16 13.83
C GLU A 301 -36.14 -17.48 12.70
N ALA A 302 -36.44 -16.51 11.83
CA ALA A 302 -37.30 -16.71 10.66
C ALA A 302 -36.69 -17.62 9.59
N ALA A 303 -35.36 -17.73 9.52
CA ALA A 303 -34.68 -18.69 8.65
C ALA A 303 -34.70 -20.12 9.23
N LEU A 304 -34.76 -20.27 10.56
CA LEU A 304 -34.79 -21.56 11.26
C LEU A 304 -36.21 -22.11 11.46
N GLY A 305 -37.22 -21.25 11.50
CA GLY A 305 -38.63 -21.60 11.56
C GLY A 305 -39.43 -20.79 10.54
N ASN A 306 -40.27 -21.46 9.73
CA ASN A 306 -41.01 -20.92 8.57
C ASN A 306 -42.05 -19.80 8.87
N THR A 307 -41.88 -18.95 9.87
CA THR A 307 -42.80 -17.85 10.19
C THR A 307 -42.37 -16.52 9.55
N LEU A 308 -42.50 -16.44 8.22
CA LEU A 308 -42.33 -15.20 7.44
C LEU A 308 -43.28 -14.05 7.89
N VAL A 309 -44.39 -14.39 8.54
CA VAL A 309 -45.40 -13.45 9.03
C VAL A 309 -44.87 -12.63 10.22
N ASP A 310 -44.13 -13.26 11.13
CA ASP A 310 -43.57 -12.59 12.32
C ASP A 310 -42.38 -11.69 11.96
N LEU A 311 -41.55 -12.12 11.00
CA LEU A 311 -40.47 -11.28 10.49
C LEU A 311 -41.00 -10.01 9.81
N THR A 312 -42.09 -10.13 9.05
CA THR A 312 -42.70 -8.99 8.36
C THR A 312 -43.28 -7.98 9.36
N SER A 313 -43.91 -8.44 10.44
CA SER A 313 -44.48 -7.52 11.45
C SER A 313 -43.39 -6.78 12.24
N ILE A 314 -42.27 -7.42 12.55
CA ILE A 314 -41.12 -6.82 13.24
C ILE A 314 -40.44 -5.77 12.35
N LEU A 315 -40.03 -6.15 11.14
CA LEU A 315 -39.27 -5.29 10.24
C LEU A 315 -40.07 -4.08 9.71
N VAL A 316 -41.39 -4.23 9.58
CA VAL A 316 -42.26 -3.16 9.04
C VAL A 316 -42.71 -2.18 10.14
N ASN A 317 -42.94 -2.65 11.37
CA ASN A 317 -43.28 -1.77 12.49
C ASN A 317 -42.07 -0.93 12.93
N ASP A 318 -40.87 -1.52 12.95
CA ASP A 318 -39.65 -0.79 13.34
C ASP A 318 -39.10 0.10 12.20
N GLY A 319 -39.31 -0.27 10.93
CA GLY A 319 -39.00 0.58 9.78
C GLY A 319 -39.84 1.87 9.74
N GLN A 320 -41.08 1.85 10.27
CA GLN A 320 -41.93 3.05 10.37
C GLN A 320 -41.56 3.96 11.54
N THR A 321 -41.02 3.44 12.63
CA THR A 321 -40.52 4.25 13.76
C THR A 321 -39.20 4.93 13.41
N ASN A 322 -38.30 4.27 12.67
CA ASN A 322 -37.04 4.88 12.19
C ASN A 322 -37.22 5.82 10.99
N ALA A 323 -38.19 5.58 10.10
CA ALA A 323 -38.52 6.53 9.04
C ALA A 323 -39.15 7.84 9.56
N LYS A 324 -39.78 7.81 10.74
CA LYS A 324 -40.33 9.00 11.41
C LYS A 324 -39.30 9.82 12.19
N SER A 325 -38.14 9.26 12.52
CA SER A 325 -37.04 9.99 13.18
C SER A 325 -36.02 10.59 12.20
N LEU A 326 -36.15 10.31 10.90
CA LEU A 326 -35.29 10.79 9.81
C LEU A 326 -36.02 11.65 8.76
N ALA A 327 -37.28 12.03 8.99
CA ALA A 327 -37.89 13.15 8.28
C ALA A 327 -37.51 14.46 9.00
N PRO A 328 -37.14 15.54 8.28
CA PRO A 328 -36.59 16.76 8.86
C PRO A 328 -37.50 17.46 9.89
#